data_AF-A0A166Q9X2-F1
#
_entry.id   AF-A0A166Q9X2-F1
#
_cell.length_a   1.000
_cell.length_b   1.000
_cell.length_c   1.000
_cell.angle_alpha   90.00
_cell.angle_beta   90.00
_cell.angle_gamma   90.00
#
_symmetry.space_group_name_H-M   'P 1'
#
loop_
_entity.id
_entity.type
_entity.pdbx_description
1 polymer ?
#
loop_
_entity_poly.entity_id
_entity_poly.type
_entity_poly.pdbx_seq_one_letter_code
_entity_poly.pdbx_strand_id
1 'polypeptide(L)'
;MEEPQFRYVVEAIEKSNVRLGVLMQASELTFGGLDRKLFPGATKASARFVKFLRKLLQKRLQQELSSDSIAIFSFLQRYKDPDTAEGLSPIEISTETATFIVAGSDTTSTAMAALAHYLAWSPRCYKRAVEEVRTAFSSADEIAFGPKLNSCHFLRACFDEALRATPPGGGPLWRVVEPGGATIDGEYMPAGCEVGAGIYAMHRSPQNWS
;
A
#
# COMPACT_ATOMS: atom_id res chain seq x y z
N MET A 1 4.31 -1.23 16.29
CA MET A 1 5.65 -0.70 15.96
C MET A 1 6.28 0.12 17.10
N GLU A 2 5.51 0.44 18.15
CA GLU A 2 6.00 1.16 19.33
C GLU A 2 7.00 0.34 20.16
N GLU A 3 6.81 -0.99 20.22
CA GLU A 3 7.77 -1.88 20.87
C GLU A 3 9.06 -2.03 20.05
N PRO A 4 10.25 -1.82 20.65
CA PRO A 4 11.55 -1.87 19.96
C PRO A 4 11.79 -3.16 19.18
N GLN A 5 11.23 -4.28 19.65
CA GLN A 5 11.37 -5.59 19.04
C GLN A 5 10.76 -5.72 17.63
N PHE A 6 9.90 -4.80 17.18
CA PHE A 6 9.27 -4.85 15.87
C PHE A 6 9.80 -3.82 14.87
N ARG A 7 10.81 -3.00 15.23
CA ARG A 7 11.37 -1.97 14.34
C ARG A 7 12.08 -2.55 13.10
N TYR A 8 12.55 -3.80 13.19
CA TYR A 8 13.19 -4.49 12.07
C TYR A 8 12.25 -4.73 10.87
N VAL A 9 10.93 -4.59 11.04
CA VAL A 9 9.95 -4.80 9.96
C VAL A 9 10.12 -3.79 8.83
N VAL A 10 10.45 -2.53 9.14
CA VAL A 10 10.67 -1.49 8.13
C VAL A 10 11.92 -1.81 7.30
N GLU A 11 13.04 -2.13 7.96
CA GLU A 11 14.27 -2.57 7.29
C GLU A 11 14.05 -3.86 6.46
N ALA A 12 13.17 -4.75 6.93
CA ALA A 12 12.81 -5.95 6.22
C ALA A 12 12.01 -5.66 4.93
N ILE A 13 11.08 -4.71 4.97
CA ILE A 13 10.32 -4.24 3.80
C ILE A 13 11.27 -3.59 2.80
N GLU A 14 12.14 -2.68 3.24
CA GLU A 14 13.11 -2.00 2.38
C GLU A 14 14.02 -3.00 1.63
N LYS A 15 14.61 -3.96 2.35
CA LYS A 15 15.44 -5.01 1.72
C LYS A 15 14.63 -5.88 0.76
N SER A 16 13.36 -6.14 1.05
CA SER A 16 12.45 -6.86 0.16
C SER A 16 12.18 -6.06 -1.13
N ASN A 17 11.93 -4.76 -1.00
CA ASN A 17 11.68 -3.85 -2.13
C ASN A 17 12.91 -3.73 -3.04
N VAL A 18 14.12 -3.66 -2.48
CA VAL A 18 15.37 -3.67 -3.28
C VAL A 18 15.49 -4.97 -4.07
N ARG A 19 15.29 -6.13 -3.45
CA ARG A 19 15.34 -7.43 -4.15
C ARG A 19 14.27 -7.49 -5.24
N LEU A 20 13.04 -7.09 -4.96
CA LEU A 20 11.95 -7.09 -5.94
C LEU A 20 12.25 -6.15 -7.11
N GLY A 21 12.72 -4.93 -6.83
CA GLY A 21 13.09 -3.97 -7.87
C GLY A 21 14.18 -4.49 -8.81
N VAL A 22 15.18 -5.20 -8.27
CA VAL A 22 16.21 -5.85 -9.10
C VAL A 22 15.63 -7.00 -9.92
N LEU A 23 14.79 -7.85 -9.32
CA LEU A 23 14.19 -8.99 -10.01
C LEU A 23 13.19 -8.58 -11.10
N MET A 24 12.57 -7.40 -10.98
CA MET A 24 11.74 -6.85 -12.06
C MET A 24 12.56 -6.48 -13.30
N GLN A 25 13.83 -6.12 -13.14
CA GLN A 25 14.72 -5.75 -14.24
C GLN A 25 15.55 -6.93 -14.76
N ALA A 26 15.82 -7.92 -13.90
CA ALA A 26 16.66 -9.08 -14.19
C ALA A 26 16.07 -10.33 -13.54
N SER A 27 14.95 -10.80 -14.09
CA SER A 27 14.23 -11.97 -13.57
C SER A 27 15.05 -13.27 -13.64
N GLU A 28 16.04 -13.32 -14.53
CA GLU A 28 16.98 -14.42 -14.74
C GLU A 28 17.83 -14.70 -13.49
N LEU A 29 17.98 -13.72 -12.60
CA LEU A 29 18.66 -13.89 -11.31
C LEU A 29 17.92 -14.88 -10.39
N THR A 30 16.66 -15.21 -10.66
CA THR A 30 15.96 -16.28 -9.94
C THR A 30 16.48 -17.68 -10.29
N PHE A 31 17.11 -17.83 -11.46
CA PHE A 31 17.64 -19.11 -11.91
C PHE A 31 18.74 -19.62 -10.96
N GLY A 32 18.63 -20.87 -10.52
CA GLY A 32 19.56 -21.48 -9.57
C GLY A 32 19.61 -20.82 -8.18
N GLY A 33 18.64 -19.97 -7.84
CA GLY A 33 18.58 -19.25 -6.56
C GLY A 33 19.69 -18.21 -6.38
N LEU A 34 20.21 -17.64 -7.48
CA LEU A 34 21.23 -16.59 -7.47
C LEU A 34 20.75 -15.35 -6.69
N ASP A 35 19.49 -14.98 -6.84
CA ASP A 35 18.82 -13.90 -6.12
C ASP A 35 18.93 -14.05 -4.59
N ARG A 36 18.81 -15.28 -4.07
CA ARG A 36 18.91 -15.57 -2.62
C ARG A 36 20.33 -15.40 -2.12
N LYS A 37 21.33 -15.64 -2.97
CA LYS A 37 22.75 -15.42 -2.66
C LYS A 37 23.14 -13.96 -2.74
N LEU A 38 22.58 -13.21 -3.69
CA LEU A 38 22.82 -11.77 -3.87
C LEU A 38 22.10 -10.93 -2.82
N PHE A 39 20.91 -11.36 -2.39
CA PHE A 39 20.07 -10.64 -1.42
C PHE A 39 19.74 -11.47 -0.17
N PRO A 40 20.74 -12.00 0.57
CA PRO A 40 20.50 -12.87 1.71
C PRO A 40 19.80 -12.13 2.87
N GLY A 41 20.02 -10.81 2.97
CA GLY A 41 19.32 -9.94 3.92
C GLY A 41 17.82 -9.86 3.63
N ALA A 42 17.43 -9.77 2.36
CA ALA A 42 16.03 -9.74 1.93
C ALA A 42 15.33 -11.08 2.20
N THR A 43 15.99 -12.20 1.88
CA THR A 43 15.42 -13.53 2.16
C THR A 43 15.21 -13.76 3.66
N LYS A 44 16.18 -13.37 4.50
CA LYS A 44 16.04 -13.44 5.97
C LYS A 44 14.92 -12.51 6.48
N ALA A 45 14.81 -11.32 5.91
CA ALA A 45 13.76 -10.36 6.21
C ALA A 45 12.37 -10.90 5.89
N SER A 46 12.15 -11.41 4.67
CA SER A 46 10.88 -12.03 4.27
C SER A 46 10.51 -13.21 5.17
N ALA A 47 11.46 -14.08 5.52
CA ALA A 47 11.21 -15.21 6.41
C ALA A 47 10.82 -14.76 7.84
N ARG A 48 11.46 -13.72 8.38
CA ARG A 48 11.10 -13.13 9.68
C ARG A 48 9.72 -12.48 9.64
N PHE A 49 9.39 -11.77 8.56
CA PHE A 49 8.08 -11.15 8.38
C PHE A 49 6.95 -12.18 8.35
N VAL A 50 7.10 -13.26 7.56
CA VAL A 50 6.13 -14.37 7.53
C VAL A 50 5.97 -15.00 8.92
N LYS A 51 7.07 -15.18 9.67
CA LYS A 51 7.02 -15.71 11.05
C LYS A 51 6.29 -14.77 12.00
N PHE A 52 6.48 -13.45 11.87
CA PHE A 52 5.77 -12.44 12.64
C PHE A 52 4.27 -12.45 12.35
N LEU A 53 3.88 -12.47 11.07
CA LEU A 53 2.48 -12.56 10.65
C LEU A 53 1.80 -13.81 11.18
N ARG A 54 2.43 -14.99 11.07
CA ARG A 54 1.90 -16.23 11.64
C ARG A 54 1.67 -16.12 13.15
N LYS A 55 2.58 -15.48 13.89
CA LYS A 55 2.40 -15.25 15.34
C LYS A 55 1.23 -14.30 15.64
N LEU A 56 1.09 -13.22 14.87
CA LEU A 56 -0.04 -12.29 15.02
C LEU A 56 -1.38 -12.99 14.75
N LEU A 57 -1.43 -13.78 13.68
CA LEU A 57 -2.62 -14.53 13.29
C LEU A 57 -2.98 -15.59 14.33
N GLN A 58 -2.00 -16.35 14.81
CA GLN A 58 -2.23 -17.35 15.86
C GLN A 58 -2.75 -16.71 17.16
N LYS A 59 -2.22 -15.54 17.55
CA LYS A 59 -2.74 -14.79 18.70
C LYS A 59 -4.18 -14.32 18.48
N ARG A 60 -4.51 -13.84 17.27
CA ARG A 60 -5.88 -13.41 16.94
C ARG A 60 -6.87 -14.56 16.81
N LEU A 61 -6.41 -15.75 16.39
CA LEU A 61 -7.22 -16.97 16.34
C LEU A 61 -7.56 -17.51 17.72
N GLN A 62 -6.64 -17.34 18.69
CA GLN A 62 -6.82 -17.83 20.06
C GLN A 62 -7.63 -16.87 20.94
N GLN A 63 -7.72 -15.60 20.57
CA GLN A 63 -8.64 -14.68 21.21
C GLN A 63 -10.05 -14.97 20.69
N GLU A 64 -10.98 -15.35 21.56
CA GLU A 64 -12.40 -15.38 21.20
C GLU A 64 -12.76 -13.99 20.67
N LEU A 65 -13.00 -13.91 19.37
CA LEU A 65 -13.48 -12.69 18.73
C LEU A 65 -14.83 -12.41 19.36
N SER A 66 -14.90 -11.41 20.24
CA SER A 66 -16.18 -10.82 20.61
C SER A 66 -16.93 -10.52 19.31
N SER A 67 -18.22 -10.85 19.29
CA SER A 67 -19.09 -10.78 18.10
C SER A 67 -19.00 -9.44 17.35
N ASP A 68 -18.56 -8.38 18.03
CA ASP A 68 -18.47 -7.00 17.57
C ASP A 68 -17.09 -6.57 17.03
N SER A 69 -16.06 -7.43 17.01
CA SER A 69 -14.78 -7.03 16.44
C SER A 69 -14.85 -7.04 14.90
N ILE A 70 -15.05 -5.84 14.33
CA ILE A 70 -14.98 -5.54 12.89
C ILE A 70 -13.51 -5.51 12.46
N ALA A 71 -12.81 -6.63 12.64
CA ALA A 71 -11.45 -6.79 12.16
C ALA A 71 -11.50 -7.40 10.75
N ILE A 72 -10.68 -6.92 9.82
CA ILE A 72 -10.51 -7.52 8.47
C ILE A 72 -10.36 -9.05 8.55
N PHE A 73 -9.69 -9.54 9.59
CA PHE A 73 -9.54 -10.97 9.85
C PHE A 73 -10.86 -11.71 10.11
N SER A 74 -11.77 -11.17 10.93
CA SER A 74 -13.07 -11.80 11.19
C SER A 74 -13.95 -11.80 9.94
N PHE A 75 -13.80 -10.80 9.07
CA PHE A 75 -14.44 -10.79 7.76
C PHE A 75 -13.92 -11.91 6.85
N LEU A 76 -12.60 -12.06 6.72
CA LEU A 76 -11.99 -13.13 5.91
C LEU A 76 -12.35 -14.54 6.41
N GLN A 77 -12.49 -14.73 7.72
CA GLN A 77 -12.93 -16.01 8.30
C GLN A 77 -14.40 -16.36 7.99
N ARG A 78 -15.25 -15.34 7.86
CA ARG A 78 -16.68 -15.51 7.57
C ARG A 78 -16.98 -15.56 6.08
N TYR A 79 -16.02 -15.17 5.24
CA TYR A 79 -16.16 -15.20 3.80
C TYR A 79 -16.37 -16.63 3.30
N LYS A 80 -17.34 -16.78 2.40
CA LYS A 80 -17.56 -17.97 1.60
C LYS A 80 -17.67 -17.56 0.15
N ASP A 81 -17.00 -18.31 -0.71
CA ASP A 81 -17.12 -18.15 -2.14
C ASP A 81 -18.58 -18.34 -2.57
N PRO A 82 -19.16 -17.42 -3.37
CA PRO A 82 -20.56 -17.50 -3.77
C PRO A 82 -20.86 -18.66 -4.72
N ASP A 83 -19.86 -19.14 -5.48
CA ASP A 83 -20.01 -20.18 -6.49
C ASP A 83 -19.69 -21.57 -5.91
N THR A 84 -18.69 -21.67 -5.02
CA THR A 84 -18.25 -22.97 -4.45
C THR A 84 -18.73 -23.19 -3.01
N ALA A 85 -19.22 -22.15 -2.33
CA ALA A 85 -19.53 -22.14 -0.89
C ALA A 85 -18.35 -22.47 0.04
N GLU A 86 -17.12 -22.53 -0.50
CA GLU A 86 -15.91 -22.80 0.25
C GLU A 86 -15.40 -21.54 0.96
N GLY A 87 -14.85 -21.72 2.16
CA GLY A 87 -14.19 -20.65 2.89
C GLY A 87 -12.68 -20.62 2.61
N LEU A 88 -12.04 -19.50 2.91
CA LEU A 88 -10.58 -19.38 2.79
C LEU A 88 -9.87 -20.30 3.80
N SER A 89 -8.83 -21.01 3.35
CA SER A 89 -7.96 -21.79 4.23
C SER A 89 -7.16 -20.88 5.17
N PRO A 90 -6.65 -21.41 6.30
CA PRO A 90 -5.81 -20.61 7.21
C PRO A 90 -4.56 -20.01 6.56
N ILE A 91 -4.03 -20.65 5.51
CA ILE A 91 -2.87 -20.17 4.76
C ILE A 91 -3.26 -19.01 3.85
N GLU A 92 -4.40 -19.09 3.17
CA GLU A 92 -4.92 -18.01 2.33
C GLU A 92 -5.27 -16.80 3.18
N ILE A 93 -6.00 -16.98 4.29
CA ILE A 93 -6.31 -15.89 5.24
C ILE A 93 -5.01 -15.23 5.73
N SER A 94 -3.99 -16.03 6.05
CA SER A 94 -2.68 -15.51 6.47
C SER A 94 -1.99 -14.69 5.40
N THR A 95 -2.11 -15.12 4.14
CA THR A 95 -1.46 -14.49 3.00
C THR A 95 -2.17 -13.19 2.64
N GLU A 96 -3.51 -13.19 2.58
CA GLU A 96 -4.30 -11.98 2.35
C GLU A 96 -4.11 -10.94 3.47
N THR A 97 -4.07 -11.39 4.73
CA THR A 97 -3.80 -10.49 5.85
C THR A 97 -2.40 -9.84 5.72
N ALA A 98 -1.40 -10.61 5.26
CA ALA A 98 -0.07 -10.07 4.98
C ALA A 98 -0.14 -8.96 3.93
N THR A 99 -0.84 -9.22 2.83
CA THR A 99 -1.03 -8.29 1.72
C THR A 99 -1.67 -6.99 2.21
N PHE A 100 -2.77 -7.05 2.98
CA PHE A 100 -3.42 -5.86 3.51
C PHE A 100 -2.52 -5.04 4.44
N ILE A 101 -1.75 -5.70 5.30
CA ILE A 101 -0.83 -4.99 6.21
C ILE A 101 0.24 -4.26 5.41
N VAL A 102 0.88 -4.94 4.44
CA VAL A 102 1.94 -4.33 3.63
C VAL A 102 1.38 -3.20 2.76
N ALA A 103 0.35 -3.49 1.98
CA ALA A 103 -0.25 -2.53 1.05
C ALA A 103 -0.79 -1.29 1.77
N GLY A 104 -1.45 -1.47 2.93
CA GLY A 104 -2.01 -0.35 3.70
C GLY A 104 -0.97 0.45 4.49
N SER A 105 0.05 -0.21 5.04
CA SER A 105 1.03 0.46 5.91
C SER A 105 2.06 1.26 5.12
N ASP A 106 2.65 0.67 4.08
CA ASP A 106 3.77 1.28 3.34
C ASP A 106 3.28 2.48 2.52
N THR A 107 2.13 2.34 1.85
CA THR A 107 1.57 3.41 1.02
C THR A 107 1.10 4.60 1.86
N THR A 108 0.36 4.34 2.94
CA THR A 108 -0.16 5.40 3.82
C THR A 108 0.98 6.12 4.55
N SER A 109 1.97 5.39 5.06
CA SER A 109 3.11 6.03 5.74
C SER A 109 3.94 6.89 4.79
N THR A 110 4.14 6.43 3.55
CA THR A 110 4.81 7.21 2.50
C THR A 110 4.03 8.49 2.16
N ALA A 111 2.71 8.40 2.00
CA ALA A 111 1.85 9.56 1.74
C ALA A 111 1.91 10.59 2.88
N MET A 112 1.86 10.14 4.13
CA MET A 112 1.97 10.99 5.32
C MET A 112 3.34 11.65 5.42
N ALA A 113 4.41 10.91 5.15
CA ALA A 113 5.78 11.43 5.14
C ALA A 113 5.97 12.49 4.05
N ALA A 114 5.45 12.25 2.85
CA ALA A 114 5.47 13.20 1.74
C ALA A 114 4.72 14.49 2.10
N LEU A 115 3.52 14.39 2.65
CA LEU A 115 2.74 15.56 3.09
C LEU A 115 3.52 16.38 4.13
N ALA A 116 4.05 15.72 5.17
CA ALA A 116 4.83 16.39 6.20
C ALA A 116 6.08 17.09 5.62
N HIS A 117 6.78 16.42 4.70
CA HIS A 117 7.93 16.98 4.00
C HIS A 117 7.56 18.26 3.22
N TYR A 118 6.54 18.22 2.35
CA TYR A 118 6.17 19.39 1.54
C TYR A 118 5.62 20.56 2.36
N LEU A 119 4.84 20.26 3.40
CA LEU A 119 4.32 21.30 4.29
C LEU A 119 5.43 21.96 5.12
N ALA A 120 6.43 21.20 5.58
CA ALA A 120 7.57 21.74 6.32
C ALA A 120 8.35 22.79 5.51
N TRP A 121 8.44 22.60 4.19
CA TRP A 121 9.10 23.53 3.27
C TRP A 121 8.19 24.62 2.69
N SER A 122 6.89 24.60 3.00
CA SER A 122 5.89 25.54 2.47
C SER A 122 5.15 26.26 3.61
N PRO A 123 5.78 27.24 4.30
CA PRO A 123 5.20 27.88 5.48
C PRO A 123 3.82 28.49 5.26
N ARG A 124 3.56 29.00 4.05
CA ARG A 124 2.25 29.55 3.66
C ARG A 124 1.17 28.46 3.62
N CYS A 125 1.45 27.34 2.97
CA CYS A 125 0.51 26.22 2.89
C CYS A 125 0.31 25.57 4.26
N TYR A 126 1.39 25.38 5.02
CA TYR A 126 1.29 24.87 6.38
C TYR A 126 0.35 25.71 7.25
N LYS A 127 0.55 27.04 7.30
CA LYS A 127 -0.31 27.94 8.07
C LYS A 127 -1.78 27.84 7.67
N ARG A 128 -2.06 27.85 6.36
CA ARG A 128 -3.43 27.76 5.85
C ARG A 128 -4.10 26.42 6.16
N ALA A 129 -3.37 25.30 6.05
CA ALA A 129 -3.90 23.98 6.41
C ALA A 129 -4.15 23.84 7.92
N VAL A 130 -3.24 24.39 8.74
CA VAL A 130 -3.43 24.43 10.20
C VAL A 130 -4.65 25.28 10.57
N GLU A 131 -4.79 26.47 9.99
CA GLU A 131 -5.93 27.34 10.23
C GLU A 131 -7.24 26.64 9.85
N GLU A 132 -7.33 26.03 8.67
CA GLU A 132 -8.52 25.30 8.23
C GLU A 132 -8.92 24.19 9.21
N VAL A 133 -7.97 23.36 9.66
CA VAL A 133 -8.25 22.27 10.59
C VAL A 133 -8.62 22.78 11.98
N ARG A 134 -7.92 23.80 12.49
CA ARG A 134 -8.16 24.36 13.84
C ARG A 134 -9.42 25.19 13.93
N THR A 135 -9.88 25.77 12.81
CA THR A 135 -11.19 26.42 12.71
C THR A 135 -12.31 25.39 12.61
N ALA A 136 -12.08 24.28 11.91
CA ALA A 136 -13.07 23.22 11.80
C ALA A 136 -13.26 22.47 13.12
N PHE A 137 -12.20 22.06 13.81
CA PHE A 137 -12.27 21.16 14.96
C PHE A 137 -11.71 21.77 16.25
N SER A 138 -12.46 21.65 17.35
CA SER A 138 -12.04 22.18 18.66
C SER A 138 -11.06 21.24 19.39
N SER A 139 -11.14 19.94 19.10
CA SER A 139 -10.27 18.90 19.66
C SER A 139 -10.01 17.78 18.65
N ALA A 140 -9.00 16.94 18.93
CA ALA A 140 -8.72 15.76 18.11
C ALA A 140 -9.85 14.72 18.18
N ASP A 141 -10.55 14.62 19.31
CA ASP A 141 -11.64 13.65 19.53
C ASP A 141 -12.89 13.96 18.70
N GLU A 142 -13.05 15.21 18.24
CA GLU A 142 -14.12 15.59 17.31
C GLU A 142 -13.87 15.13 15.87
N ILE A 143 -12.65 14.69 15.53
CA ILE A 143 -12.29 14.33 14.16
C ILE A 143 -12.89 12.96 13.84
N ALA A 144 -13.91 12.96 12.99
CA ALA A 144 -14.56 11.76 12.49
C ALA A 144 -14.84 11.88 10.99
N PHE A 145 -15.05 10.74 10.33
CA PHE A 145 -15.55 10.72 8.96
C PHE A 145 -16.89 11.43 8.86
N GLY A 146 -17.03 12.32 7.88
CA GLY A 146 -18.29 13.03 7.65
C GLY A 146 -18.11 14.40 7.01
N PRO A 147 -19.19 15.17 6.88
CA PRO A 147 -19.21 16.46 6.19
C PRO A 147 -18.17 17.46 6.74
N LYS A 148 -17.94 17.46 8.06
CA LYS A 148 -17.00 18.36 8.74
C LYS A 148 -15.54 18.09 8.37
N LEU A 149 -15.15 16.82 8.22
CA LEU A 149 -13.82 16.48 7.70
C LEU A 149 -13.73 16.79 6.20
N ASN A 150 -14.80 16.49 5.45
CA ASN A 150 -14.86 16.74 4.01
C ASN A 150 -14.81 18.25 3.65
N SER A 151 -15.15 19.14 4.59
CA SER A 151 -15.02 20.59 4.38
C SER A 151 -13.58 21.10 4.48
N CYS A 152 -12.62 20.27 4.94
CA CYS A 152 -11.19 20.62 4.95
C CYS A 152 -10.57 20.48 3.55
N HIS A 153 -11.06 21.30 2.62
CA HIS A 153 -10.72 21.22 1.20
C HIS A 153 -9.26 21.55 0.92
N PHE A 154 -8.66 22.49 1.65
CA PHE A 154 -7.27 22.85 1.44
C PHE A 154 -6.31 21.78 1.97
N LEU A 155 -6.58 21.19 3.15
CA LEU A 155 -5.85 20.04 3.64
C LEU A 155 -5.92 18.89 2.62
N ARG A 156 -7.11 18.63 2.06
CA ARG A 156 -7.27 17.63 1.01
C ARG A 156 -6.43 17.94 -0.23
N ALA A 157 -6.42 19.18 -0.69
CA ALA A 157 -5.56 19.61 -1.80
C ALA A 157 -4.07 19.43 -1.49
N CYS A 158 -3.63 19.66 -0.25
CA CYS A 158 -2.25 19.37 0.17
C CYS A 158 -1.91 17.88 0.09
N PHE A 159 -2.84 16.99 0.47
CA PHE A 159 -2.68 15.55 0.29
C PHE A 159 -2.60 15.16 -1.18
N ASP A 160 -3.52 15.67 -2.01
CA ASP A 160 -3.55 15.36 -3.44
C ASP A 160 -2.25 15.83 -4.12
N GLU A 161 -1.74 17.02 -3.77
CA GLU A 161 -0.46 17.52 -4.29
C GLU A 161 0.74 16.71 -3.79
N ALA A 162 0.73 16.29 -2.52
CA ALA A 162 1.78 15.42 -1.98
C ALA A 162 1.80 14.05 -2.68
N LEU A 163 0.63 13.48 -2.98
CA LEU A 163 0.49 12.23 -3.73
C LEU A 163 0.85 12.38 -5.21
N ARG A 164 0.55 13.54 -5.83
CA ARG A 164 0.98 13.86 -7.19
C ARG A 164 2.50 13.94 -7.26
N ALA A 165 3.12 14.66 -6.33
CA ALA A 165 4.55 14.86 -6.29
C ALA A 165 5.31 13.60 -5.85
N THR A 166 4.88 12.91 -4.80
CA THR A 166 5.50 11.66 -4.33
C THR A 166 4.45 10.56 -4.23
N PRO A 167 4.08 9.94 -5.38
CA PRO A 167 3.12 8.83 -5.37
C PRO A 167 3.75 7.60 -4.70
N PRO A 168 3.13 7.02 -3.66
CA PRO A 168 3.66 5.81 -3.02
C PRO A 168 3.81 4.63 -3.99
N GLY A 169 2.94 4.54 -5.00
CA GLY A 169 3.07 3.64 -6.15
C GLY A 169 3.30 4.44 -7.43
N GLY A 170 4.56 4.82 -7.71
CA GLY A 170 4.90 5.61 -8.91
C GLY A 170 5.08 4.82 -10.21
N GLY A 171 5.24 3.50 -10.10
CA GLY A 171 5.43 2.59 -11.23
C GLY A 171 4.13 2.27 -11.98
N PRO A 172 4.22 1.63 -13.15
CA PRO A 172 3.06 1.17 -13.89
C PRO A 172 2.29 0.09 -13.13
N LEU A 173 0.96 0.23 -13.11
CA LEU A 173 0.06 -0.82 -12.68
C LEU A 173 -0.19 -1.75 -13.87
N TRP A 174 0.66 -2.76 -14.00
CA TRP A 174 0.60 -3.71 -15.12
C TRP A 174 -0.74 -4.44 -15.19
N ARG A 175 -1.20 -4.68 -16.41
CA ARG A 175 -2.35 -5.51 -16.78
C ARG A 175 -1.95 -6.38 -17.95
N VAL A 176 -2.49 -7.58 -18.02
CA VAL A 176 -2.32 -8.47 -19.17
C VAL A 176 -3.52 -8.29 -20.09
N VAL A 177 -3.26 -8.16 -21.39
CA VAL A 177 -4.32 -8.09 -22.40
C VAL A 177 -5.03 -9.43 -22.49
N GLU A 178 -6.35 -9.41 -22.28
CA GLU A 178 -7.22 -10.59 -22.31
C GLU A 178 -7.29 -11.25 -23.71
N PRO A 179 -7.76 -12.51 -23.79
CA PRO A 179 -8.04 -13.16 -25.07
C PRO A 179 -8.93 -12.30 -25.98
N GLY A 180 -8.55 -12.18 -27.26
CA GLY A 180 -9.19 -11.28 -28.23
C GLY A 180 -8.38 -10.00 -28.51
N GLY A 181 -7.43 -9.67 -27.65
CA GLY A 181 -6.62 -8.45 -27.78
C GLY A 181 -7.38 -7.19 -27.35
N ALA A 182 -6.71 -6.05 -27.37
CA ALA A 182 -7.29 -4.76 -27.00
C ALA A 182 -6.74 -3.66 -27.91
N THR A 183 -7.57 -2.67 -28.28
CA THR A 183 -7.08 -1.46 -28.95
C THR A 183 -6.91 -0.35 -27.92
N ILE A 184 -5.70 0.17 -27.77
CA ILE A 184 -5.35 1.23 -26.81
C ILE A 184 -4.75 2.38 -27.60
N ASP A 185 -5.36 3.57 -27.51
CA ASP A 185 -4.94 4.76 -28.25
C ASP A 185 -4.78 4.54 -29.78
N GLY A 186 -5.68 3.73 -30.35
CA GLY A 186 -5.66 3.39 -31.78
C GLY A 186 -4.70 2.27 -32.17
N GLU A 187 -3.87 1.78 -31.25
CA GLU A 187 -2.95 0.66 -31.50
C GLU A 187 -3.50 -0.67 -30.98
N TYR A 188 -3.44 -1.71 -31.80
CA TYR A 188 -3.87 -3.06 -31.40
C TYR A 188 -2.77 -3.78 -30.61
N MET A 189 -3.13 -4.20 -29.40
CA MET A 189 -2.32 -5.00 -28.49
C MET A 189 -2.81 -6.46 -28.53
N PRO A 190 -1.94 -7.43 -28.84
CA PRO A 190 -2.31 -8.83 -28.85
C PRO A 190 -2.57 -9.36 -27.43
N ALA A 191 -3.37 -10.42 -27.33
CA ALA A 191 -3.58 -11.14 -26.09
C ALA A 191 -2.25 -11.61 -25.48
N GLY A 192 -2.13 -11.54 -24.15
CA GLY A 192 -0.92 -11.87 -23.40
C GLY A 192 0.13 -10.75 -23.32
N CYS A 193 -0.08 -9.62 -23.99
CA CYS A 193 0.78 -8.44 -23.84
C CYS A 193 0.59 -7.79 -22.46
N GLU A 194 1.68 -7.36 -21.82
CA GLU A 194 1.62 -6.54 -20.59
C GLU A 194 1.56 -5.06 -20.95
N VAL A 195 0.55 -4.38 -20.42
CA VAL A 195 0.32 -2.94 -20.61
C VAL A 195 0.22 -2.24 -19.26
N GLY A 196 0.66 -0.98 -19.18
CA GLY A 196 0.65 -0.22 -17.93
C GLY A 196 0.76 1.27 -18.18
N ALA A 197 0.25 2.07 -17.23
CA ALA A 197 0.30 3.53 -17.30
C ALA A 197 1.36 4.06 -16.34
N GLY A 198 2.27 4.91 -16.83
CA GLY A 198 3.32 5.52 -16.02
C GLY A 198 2.80 6.58 -15.06
N ILE A 199 2.38 6.18 -13.85
CA ILE A 199 1.76 7.07 -12.84
C ILE A 199 2.61 8.30 -12.58
N TYR A 200 3.90 8.12 -12.31
CA TYR A 200 4.82 9.23 -12.03
C TYR A 200 4.86 10.26 -13.17
N ALA A 201 4.88 9.80 -14.43
CA ALA A 201 4.91 10.66 -15.60
C ALA A 201 3.59 11.40 -15.80
N MET A 202 2.46 10.71 -15.69
CA MET A 202 1.13 11.33 -15.80
C MET A 202 0.90 12.42 -14.73
N HIS A 203 1.37 12.18 -13.52
CA HIS A 203 1.27 13.14 -12.40
C HIS A 203 2.15 14.38 -12.59
N ARG A 204 3.08 14.39 -13.56
CA ARG A 204 3.99 15.51 -13.85
C ARG A 204 3.86 16.07 -15.25
N SER A 205 2.98 15.49 -16.05
CA SER A 205 2.72 15.93 -17.41
C SER A 205 2.21 17.37 -17.39
N PRO A 206 2.88 18.31 -18.10
CA PRO A 206 2.42 19.69 -18.21
C PRO A 206 1.09 19.82 -18.97
N GLN A 207 0.66 18.77 -19.66
CA GLN A 207 -0.66 18.70 -20.30
C GLN A 207 -1.79 18.54 -19.28
N ASN A 208 -1.50 17.96 -18.11
CA ASN A 208 -2.47 17.71 -17.04
C ASN A 208 -2.33 18.71 -15.88
N TRP A 209 -1.14 19.27 -15.68
CA TRP A 209 -0.79 20.10 -14.52
C TRP A 209 -0.02 21.34 -14.95
N SER A 210 -0.53 22.52 -14.59
CA SER A 210 0.05 23.84 -14.92
C SER A 210 1.02 24.35 -13.86
#